data_AF-A0A351MMC8-F1
#
_entry.id   AF-A0A351MMC8-F1
#
_cell.length_a   1.000
_cell.length_b   1.000
_cell.length_c   1.000
_cell.angle_alpha   90.00
_cell.angle_beta   90.00
_cell.angle_gamma   90.00
#
_symmetry.space_group_name_H-M   'P 1'
#
loop_
_entity.id
_entity.type
_entity.pdbx_description
1 polymer ?
#
loop_
_entity_poly.entity_id
_entity_poly.type
_entity_poly.pdbx_seq_one_letter_code
_entity_poly.pdbx_strand_id
1 'polypeptide(L)'
;MALSRAWGTVVVRRIRLFGEDILRQRAKPVKAIDASVRRLIDDLVETMEDAEGLGLAATQIGVAKRVFVARDGDQILAFVNPTIVARHGREVGLEGCLSLPGLQGNVPRAKEITIRALDRAGRTISHTFTGLAARCCQHEYDHLNGVMYVDHTKDLFWLEAAAERVDLPEDDETSDHWVDEGGQSIQIVRVPTDIREITDYYAELIADLDLDAAGEHLLAEDDGTAPATDEVTEDISG
;
A
#
# COMPACT_ATOMS: atom_id res chain seq x y z
N MET A 1 19.38 9.10 -11.37
CA MET A 1 19.11 10.55 -11.43
C MET A 1 18.02 10.83 -10.41
N ALA A 2 18.35 11.47 -9.29
CA ALA A 2 17.41 11.80 -8.23
C ALA A 2 16.31 12.74 -8.75
N LEU A 3 15.07 12.49 -8.34
CA LEU A 3 13.92 13.35 -8.66
C LEU A 3 14.11 14.70 -7.93
N SER A 4 14.24 15.79 -8.67
CA SER A 4 14.22 17.14 -8.08
C SER A 4 12.77 17.52 -7.74
N ARG A 5 12.57 18.01 -6.51
CA ARG A 5 11.25 18.35 -5.97
C ARG A 5 10.76 19.70 -6.53
N ALA A 6 9.90 19.65 -7.55
CA ALA A 6 9.01 20.76 -7.92
C ALA A 6 7.56 20.23 -7.90
N TRP A 7 6.83 20.52 -6.82
CA TRP A 7 5.56 19.86 -6.50
C TRP A 7 4.39 20.79 -6.87
N GLY A 8 3.52 20.34 -7.78
CA GLY A 8 2.10 20.69 -7.68
C GLY A 8 1.49 19.98 -6.47
N THR A 9 0.24 20.25 -6.10
CA THR A 9 -0.42 19.62 -4.94
C THR A 9 -0.28 18.09 -4.94
N VAL A 10 0.42 17.53 -3.96
CA VAL A 10 0.57 16.09 -3.71
C VAL A 10 -0.27 15.72 -2.49
N VAL A 11 -0.89 14.54 -2.50
CA VAL A 11 -1.84 14.11 -1.46
C VAL A 11 -1.59 12.66 -1.09
N VAL A 12 -1.44 12.37 0.22
CA VAL A 12 -1.46 11.01 0.77
C VAL A 12 -2.83 10.38 0.50
N ARG A 13 -2.85 9.16 -0.04
CA ARG A 13 -4.08 8.47 -0.46
C ARG A 13 -4.40 7.31 0.49
N ARG A 14 -5.69 7.04 0.72
CA ARG A 14 -6.14 5.82 1.40
C ARG A 14 -5.66 4.58 0.64
N ILE A 15 -4.86 3.77 1.32
CA ILE A 15 -4.45 2.45 0.84
C ILE A 15 -5.63 1.50 0.99
N ARG A 16 -5.88 0.73 -0.07
CA ARG A 16 -6.95 -0.25 -0.18
C ARG A 16 -6.54 -1.52 0.54
N LEU A 17 -7.46 -2.10 1.30
CA LEU A 17 -7.25 -3.30 2.09
C LEU A 17 -7.73 -4.54 1.36
N PHE A 18 -7.13 -5.67 1.70
CA PHE A 18 -7.49 -6.98 1.15
C PHE A 18 -8.98 -7.28 1.32
N GLY A 19 -9.61 -7.76 0.26
CA GLY A 19 -11.07 -7.87 0.16
C GLY A 19 -11.68 -6.81 -0.74
N GLU A 20 -11.05 -5.64 -0.89
CA GLU A 20 -11.52 -4.63 -1.85
C GLU A 20 -11.23 -5.06 -3.30
N ASP A 21 -12.27 -5.06 -4.14
CA ASP A 21 -12.25 -5.57 -5.52
C ASP A 21 -11.10 -5.05 -6.37
N ILE A 22 -10.71 -3.79 -6.18
CA ILE A 22 -9.66 -3.12 -6.96
C ILE A 22 -8.31 -3.84 -6.86
N LEU A 23 -8.03 -4.51 -5.75
CA LEU A 23 -6.79 -5.27 -5.55
C LEU A 23 -6.75 -6.57 -6.37
N ARG A 24 -7.90 -7.06 -6.83
CA ARG A 24 -8.04 -8.21 -7.73
C ARG A 24 -8.20 -7.80 -9.19
N GLN A 25 -8.31 -6.52 -9.50
CA GLN A 25 -8.47 -6.03 -10.86
C GLN A 25 -7.13 -5.92 -11.60
N ARG A 26 -7.08 -6.46 -12.83
CA ARG A 26 -5.95 -6.25 -13.72
C ARG A 26 -5.88 -4.80 -14.18
N ALA A 27 -4.79 -4.11 -13.84
CA ALA A 27 -4.61 -2.71 -14.16
C ALA A 27 -4.46 -2.45 -15.66
N LYS A 28 -5.00 -1.32 -16.14
CA LYS A 28 -5.02 -0.96 -17.56
C LYS A 28 -3.70 -0.26 -17.98
N PRO A 29 -3.19 -0.51 -19.19
CA PRO A 29 -2.02 0.20 -19.70
C PRO A 29 -2.25 1.72 -19.78
N VAL A 30 -1.20 2.49 -19.46
CA VAL A 30 -1.15 3.94 -19.63
C VAL A 30 -0.78 4.26 -21.07
N LYS A 31 -1.60 5.04 -21.77
CA LYS A 31 -1.35 5.39 -23.19
C LYS A 31 -0.28 6.46 -23.39
N ALA A 32 -0.26 7.46 -22.51
CA ALA A 32 0.68 8.57 -22.54
C ALA A 32 0.97 9.05 -21.12
N ILE A 33 2.18 9.52 -20.88
CA ILE A 33 2.58 10.10 -19.59
C ILE A 33 2.31 11.59 -19.62
N ASP A 34 1.08 11.95 -19.28
CA ASP A 34 0.61 13.32 -19.18
C ASP A 34 0.81 13.88 -17.75
N ALA A 35 0.21 15.04 -17.47
CA ALA A 35 0.26 15.64 -16.13
C ALA A 35 -0.50 14.80 -15.08
N SER A 36 -1.54 14.05 -15.46
CA SER A 36 -2.30 13.20 -14.54
C SER A 36 -1.50 11.99 -14.09
N VAL A 37 -0.74 11.37 -15.00
CA VAL A 37 0.12 10.23 -14.68
C VAL A 37 1.28 10.67 -13.80
N ARG A 38 1.86 11.83 -14.06
CA ARG A 38 2.92 12.39 -13.20
C ARG A 38 2.41 12.67 -11.78
N ARG A 39 1.22 13.26 -11.64
CA ARG A 39 0.58 13.43 -10.32
C ARG A 39 0.29 12.10 -9.64
N LEU A 40 -0.18 11.08 -10.37
CA LEU A 40 -0.38 9.74 -9.81
C LEU A 40 0.92 9.15 -9.26
N ILE A 41 2.04 9.33 -9.98
CA ILE A 41 3.35 8.88 -9.49
C ILE A 41 3.73 9.66 -8.22
N ASP A 42 3.52 10.97 -8.20
CA ASP A 42 3.86 11.81 -7.05
C ASP A 42 3.01 11.43 -5.81
N ASP A 43 1.70 11.19 -5.98
CA ASP A 43 0.79 10.67 -4.93
C ASP A 43 1.21 9.28 -4.44
N LEU A 44 1.66 8.40 -5.33
CA LEU A 44 2.16 7.07 -4.97
C LEU A 44 3.43 7.14 -4.12
N VAL A 45 4.37 8.03 -4.49
CA VAL A 45 5.58 8.24 -3.70
C VAL A 45 5.21 8.74 -2.32
N GLU A 46 4.42 9.81 -2.21
CA GLU A 46 4.06 10.39 -0.92
C GLU A 46 3.32 9.39 -0.03
N THR A 47 2.34 8.67 -0.59
CA THR A 47 1.59 7.65 0.16
C THR A 47 2.48 6.49 0.61
N MET A 48 3.43 6.05 -0.24
CA MET A 48 4.37 5.00 0.11
C MET A 48 5.31 5.45 1.23
N GLU A 49 5.79 6.70 1.19
CA GLU A 49 6.69 7.24 2.22
C GLU A 49 5.96 7.45 3.56
N ASP A 50 4.74 7.99 3.53
CA ASP A 50 3.88 8.18 4.71
C ASP A 50 3.57 6.85 5.42
N ALA A 51 3.35 5.79 4.64
CA ALA A 51 3.10 4.44 5.16
C ALA A 51 4.39 3.63 5.41
N GLU A 52 5.57 4.26 5.38
CA GLU A 52 6.88 3.63 5.58
C GLU A 52 7.14 2.39 4.69
N GLY A 53 6.57 2.41 3.48
CA GLY A 53 6.62 1.33 2.51
C GLY A 53 7.91 1.28 1.67
N LEU A 54 8.19 0.08 1.13
CA LEU A 54 9.24 -0.14 0.13
C LEU A 54 8.73 -0.06 -1.30
N GLY A 55 7.43 -0.23 -1.52
CA GLY A 55 6.77 -0.18 -2.82
C GLY A 55 5.29 0.12 -2.67
N LEU A 56 4.70 0.67 -3.73
CA LEU A 56 3.25 0.90 -3.82
C LEU A 56 2.77 0.91 -5.26
N ALA A 57 1.75 0.10 -5.56
CA ALA A 57 1.08 0.05 -6.84
C ALA A 57 -0.17 0.94 -6.89
N ALA A 58 -0.48 1.51 -8.07
CA ALA A 58 -1.66 2.35 -8.28
C ALA A 58 -2.98 1.67 -7.89
N THR A 59 -3.08 0.35 -8.05
CA THR A 59 -4.27 -0.42 -7.64
C THR A 59 -4.51 -0.35 -6.14
N GLN A 60 -3.45 -0.26 -5.33
CA GLN A 60 -3.53 -0.13 -3.88
C GLN A 60 -4.04 1.23 -3.43
N ILE A 61 -4.04 2.27 -4.27
CA ILE A 61 -4.69 3.56 -3.95
C ILE A 61 -5.99 3.76 -4.74
N GLY A 62 -6.58 2.67 -5.25
CA GLY A 62 -7.86 2.71 -5.95
C GLY A 62 -7.79 3.01 -7.44
N VAL A 63 -6.59 3.04 -8.05
CA VAL A 63 -6.39 3.45 -9.45
C VAL A 63 -5.93 2.27 -10.31
N ALA A 64 -6.82 1.75 -11.16
CA ALA A 64 -6.53 0.63 -12.07
C ALA A 64 -5.66 1.02 -13.30
N LYS A 65 -4.48 1.61 -13.08
CA LYS A 65 -3.47 1.92 -14.09
C LYS A 65 -2.17 1.15 -13.82
N ARG A 66 -1.45 0.72 -14.86
CA ARG A 66 -0.19 -0.02 -14.74
C ARG A 66 0.96 0.91 -14.32
N VAL A 67 0.94 1.37 -13.07
CA VAL A 67 1.95 2.25 -12.48
C VAL A 67 2.26 1.75 -11.07
N PHE A 68 3.54 1.60 -10.75
CA PHE A 68 3.97 1.41 -9.36
C PHE A 68 5.25 2.20 -9.10
N VAL A 69 5.55 2.44 -7.83
CA VAL A 69 6.83 2.96 -7.36
C VAL A 69 7.49 1.93 -6.43
N ALA A 70 8.81 1.87 -6.43
CA ALA A 70 9.57 0.95 -5.58
C ALA A 70 10.93 1.55 -5.19
N ARG A 71 11.39 1.20 -3.98
CA ARG A 71 12.72 1.54 -3.47
C ARG A 71 13.79 0.61 -4.02
N ASP A 72 14.93 1.20 -4.38
CA ASP A 72 16.19 0.54 -4.70
C ASP A 72 17.31 1.26 -3.93
N GLY A 73 17.62 0.75 -2.73
CA GLY A 73 18.40 1.48 -1.73
C GLY A 73 17.72 2.80 -1.38
N ASP A 74 18.47 3.90 -1.48
CA ASP A 74 17.97 5.25 -1.17
C ASP A 74 17.16 5.89 -2.31
N GLN A 75 17.04 5.22 -3.46
CA GLN A 75 16.33 5.75 -4.62
C GLN A 75 14.91 5.21 -4.70
N ILE A 76 13.98 6.07 -5.12
CA ILE A 76 12.62 5.65 -5.49
C ILE A 76 12.50 5.72 -7.01
N LEU A 77 12.12 4.60 -7.61
CA LEU A 77 11.94 4.45 -9.04
C LEU A 77 10.45 4.32 -9.37
N ALA A 78 10.01 4.98 -10.43
CA ALA A 78 8.65 4.88 -10.94
C ALA A 78 8.61 4.05 -12.22
N PHE A 79 7.69 3.10 -12.29
CA PHE A 79 7.54 2.18 -13.40
C PHE A 79 6.14 2.29 -14.00
N VAL A 80 6.06 2.83 -15.20
CA VAL A 80 4.82 2.91 -15.98
C VAL A 80 4.84 1.82 -17.06
N ASN A 81 3.73 1.09 -17.20
CA ASN A 81 3.59 -0.09 -18.06
C ASN A 81 4.74 -1.12 -17.90
N PRO A 82 5.12 -1.50 -16.68
CA PRO A 82 6.21 -2.44 -16.47
C PRO A 82 5.91 -3.81 -17.09
N THR A 83 6.97 -4.46 -17.56
CA THR A 83 7.03 -5.85 -17.98
C THR A 83 8.32 -6.48 -17.45
N ILE A 84 8.20 -7.59 -16.72
CA ILE A 84 9.37 -8.41 -16.35
C ILE A 84 9.77 -9.23 -17.58
N VAL A 85 10.94 -8.95 -18.15
CA VAL A 85 11.44 -9.56 -19.40
C VAL A 85 12.43 -10.70 -19.17
N ALA A 86 13.00 -10.80 -17.97
CA ALA A 86 13.85 -11.92 -17.56
C ALA A 86 13.69 -12.19 -16.06
N ARG A 87 13.87 -13.46 -15.68
CA ARG A 87 13.83 -13.95 -14.29
C ARG A 87 14.92 -15.01 -14.13
N HIS A 88 15.74 -14.89 -13.09
CA HIS A 88 16.82 -15.83 -12.81
C HIS A 88 16.85 -16.23 -11.33
N GLY A 89 17.15 -17.51 -11.08
CA GLY A 89 17.18 -18.09 -9.74
C GLY A 89 15.83 -18.14 -9.04
N ARG A 90 15.82 -18.70 -7.83
CA ARG A 90 14.65 -18.75 -6.94
C ARG A 90 15.11 -18.59 -5.50
N GLU A 91 14.36 -17.82 -4.72
CA GLU A 91 14.55 -17.67 -3.28
C GLU A 91 13.20 -17.55 -2.57
N VAL A 92 13.14 -18.01 -1.33
CA VAL A 92 12.03 -17.76 -0.42
C VAL A 92 12.46 -16.64 0.51
N GLY A 93 11.56 -15.70 0.77
CA GLY A 93 11.82 -14.59 1.68
C GLY A 93 10.52 -14.00 2.17
N LEU A 94 10.62 -13.27 3.27
CA LEU A 94 9.49 -12.66 3.95
C LEU A 94 8.89 -11.51 3.13
N GLU A 95 7.57 -11.47 3.03
CA GLU A 95 6.81 -10.35 2.48
C GLU A 95 5.71 -9.92 3.47
N GLY A 96 5.53 -8.61 3.58
CA GLY A 96 4.30 -7.98 4.05
C GLY A 96 3.70 -7.15 2.91
N CYS A 97 2.55 -6.53 3.13
CA CYS A 97 1.91 -5.66 2.15
C CYS A 97 1.16 -4.54 2.87
N LEU A 98 1.23 -3.31 2.35
CA LEU A 98 0.45 -2.19 2.89
C LEU A 98 -1.07 -2.40 2.78
N SER A 99 -1.50 -3.27 1.86
CA SER A 99 -2.90 -3.71 1.72
C SER A 99 -3.27 -4.89 2.62
N LEU A 100 -2.30 -5.46 3.35
CA LEU A 100 -2.49 -6.51 4.35
C LEU A 100 -1.70 -6.17 5.63
N PRO A 101 -2.04 -5.06 6.33
CA PRO A 101 -1.34 -4.64 7.53
C PRO A 101 -1.34 -5.73 8.61
N GLY A 102 -0.15 -6.03 9.15
CA GLY A 102 0.04 -7.03 10.21
C GLY A 102 0.21 -8.47 9.71
N LEU A 103 -0.16 -8.78 8.46
CA LEU A 103 0.04 -10.12 7.88
C LEU A 103 1.38 -10.22 7.17
N GLN A 104 2.09 -11.32 7.39
CA GLN A 104 3.29 -11.68 6.65
C GLN A 104 3.22 -13.08 6.05
N GLY A 105 4.11 -13.35 5.09
CA GLY A 105 4.29 -14.69 4.56
C GLY A 105 5.65 -14.94 3.92
N ASN A 106 6.06 -16.20 3.90
CA ASN A 106 7.27 -16.65 3.20
C ASN A 106 6.95 -16.92 1.73
N VAL A 107 7.42 -16.04 0.85
CA VAL A 107 7.01 -16.04 -0.56
C VAL A 107 8.17 -16.42 -1.48
N PRO A 108 8.00 -17.43 -2.37
CA PRO A 108 8.99 -17.76 -3.37
C PRO A 108 9.00 -16.71 -4.51
N ARG A 109 10.16 -16.13 -4.79
CA ARG A 109 10.40 -15.15 -5.87
C ARG A 109 11.62 -15.53 -6.70
N ALA A 110 11.77 -14.91 -7.87
CA ALA A 110 13.04 -14.94 -8.58
C ALA A 110 14.08 -14.11 -7.83
N LYS A 111 15.32 -14.59 -7.75
CA LYS A 111 16.45 -13.87 -7.09
C LYS A 111 16.84 -12.60 -7.84
N GLU A 112 16.69 -12.65 -9.15
CA GLU A 112 17.02 -11.58 -10.07
C GLU A 112 15.91 -11.45 -11.12
N ILE A 113 15.59 -10.21 -11.48
CA ILE A 113 14.67 -9.89 -12.56
C ILE A 113 15.22 -8.77 -13.43
N THR A 114 14.83 -8.74 -14.70
CA THR A 114 14.97 -7.55 -15.54
C THR A 114 13.59 -6.98 -15.84
N ILE A 115 13.36 -5.71 -15.53
CA ILE A 115 12.12 -4.99 -15.83
C ILE A 115 12.36 -3.98 -16.93
N ARG A 116 11.47 -3.98 -17.93
CA ARG A 116 11.33 -2.92 -18.93
C ARG A 116 10.07 -2.12 -18.66
N ALA A 117 10.18 -0.80 -18.62
CA ALA A 117 9.09 0.12 -18.32
C ALA A 117 9.32 1.50 -18.97
N LEU A 118 8.38 2.42 -18.77
CA LEU A 118 8.60 3.85 -18.95
C LEU A 118 8.83 4.51 -17.59
N ASP A 119 9.74 5.48 -17.52
CA ASP A 119 9.95 6.30 -16.32
C ASP A 119 8.96 7.47 -16.21
N ARG A 120 9.07 8.29 -15.16
CA ARG A 120 8.23 9.49 -14.94
C ARG A 120 8.28 10.50 -16.11
N ALA A 121 9.37 10.53 -16.88
CA ALA A 121 9.52 11.40 -18.04
C ALA A 121 9.05 10.74 -19.35
N GLY A 122 8.60 9.49 -19.31
CA GLY A 122 8.20 8.70 -20.47
C GLY A 122 9.35 8.12 -21.28
N ARG A 123 10.55 8.08 -20.72
CA ARG A 123 11.70 7.41 -21.33
C ARG A 123 11.64 5.93 -21.05
N THR A 124 11.96 5.11 -22.04
CA THR A 124 12.10 3.67 -21.84
C THR A 124 13.29 3.38 -20.95
N ILE A 125 13.05 2.60 -19.91
CA ILE A 125 14.06 2.10 -18.98
C ILE A 125 14.08 0.57 -18.99
N SER A 126 15.26 0.01 -18.76
CA SER A 126 15.47 -1.42 -18.60
C SER A 126 16.50 -1.63 -17.50
N HIS A 127 16.08 -2.21 -16.38
CA HIS A 127 16.92 -2.37 -15.19
C HIS A 127 16.85 -3.81 -14.70
N THR A 128 18.01 -4.34 -14.30
CA THR A 128 18.12 -5.62 -13.60
C THR A 128 18.22 -5.36 -12.11
N PHE A 129 17.33 -5.98 -11.33
CA PHE A 129 17.29 -5.89 -9.88
C PHE A 129 17.63 -7.24 -9.28
N THR A 130 18.25 -7.22 -8.09
CA THR A 130 18.51 -8.40 -7.25
C THR A 130 18.03 -8.14 -5.82
N GLY A 131 17.99 -9.19 -5.00
CA GLY A 131 17.69 -9.10 -3.57
C GLY A 131 16.34 -8.44 -3.27
N LEU A 132 16.31 -7.55 -2.27
CA LEU A 132 15.08 -6.92 -1.79
C LEU A 132 14.37 -6.10 -2.88
N ALA A 133 15.12 -5.35 -3.69
CA ALA A 133 14.54 -4.57 -4.79
C ALA A 133 13.88 -5.46 -5.85
N ALA A 134 14.48 -6.61 -6.17
CA ALA A 134 13.88 -7.59 -7.08
C ALA A 134 12.57 -8.17 -6.51
N ARG A 135 12.53 -8.46 -5.20
CA ARG A 135 11.34 -8.94 -4.52
C ARG A 135 10.23 -7.90 -4.53
N CYS A 136 10.53 -6.68 -4.10
CA CYS A 136 9.58 -5.56 -4.08
C CYS A 136 9.01 -5.31 -5.49
N CYS A 137 9.86 -5.23 -6.52
CA CYS A 137 9.37 -5.04 -7.89
C CYS A 137 8.48 -6.19 -8.40
N GLN A 138 8.73 -7.44 -8.00
CA GLN A 138 7.83 -8.56 -8.33
C GLN A 138 6.49 -8.45 -7.60
N HIS A 139 6.51 -8.04 -6.34
CA HIS A 139 5.32 -7.78 -5.53
C HIS A 139 4.45 -6.69 -6.15
N GLU A 140 5.03 -5.52 -6.46
CA GLU A 140 4.28 -4.42 -7.08
C GLU A 140 3.77 -4.78 -8.48
N TYR A 141 4.55 -5.56 -9.24
CA TYR A 141 4.11 -6.07 -10.53
C TYR A 141 2.88 -6.99 -10.41
N ASP A 142 2.81 -7.80 -9.37
CA ASP A 142 1.67 -8.69 -9.12
C ASP A 142 0.41 -7.91 -8.79
N HIS A 143 0.49 -6.84 -7.99
CA HIS A 143 -0.64 -5.94 -7.74
C HIS A 143 -1.24 -5.37 -9.04
N LEU A 144 -0.41 -5.04 -10.02
CA LEU A 144 -0.91 -4.59 -11.34
C LEU A 144 -1.61 -5.68 -12.14
N ASN A 145 -1.48 -6.95 -11.74
CA ASN A 145 -2.13 -8.11 -12.34
C ASN A 145 -3.29 -8.66 -11.49
N GLY A 146 -3.65 -8.02 -10.38
CA GLY A 146 -4.68 -8.52 -9.48
C GLY A 146 -4.23 -9.70 -8.61
N VAL A 147 -2.92 -9.90 -8.50
CA VAL A 147 -2.30 -10.97 -7.73
C VAL A 147 -1.74 -10.39 -6.44
N MET A 148 -1.99 -11.07 -5.33
CA MET A 148 -1.52 -10.71 -4.00
C MET A 148 -0.48 -11.74 -3.55
N TYR A 149 0.42 -11.39 -2.64
CA TYR A 149 1.47 -12.33 -2.20
C TYR A 149 0.91 -13.61 -1.56
N VAL A 150 -0.27 -13.51 -0.92
CA VAL A 150 -1.00 -14.64 -0.33
C VAL A 150 -1.44 -15.69 -1.37
N ASP A 151 -1.43 -15.34 -2.66
CA ASP A 151 -1.72 -16.31 -3.74
C ASP A 151 -0.50 -17.20 -4.05
N HIS A 152 0.70 -16.82 -3.60
CA HIS A 152 1.96 -17.54 -3.87
C HIS A 152 2.40 -18.46 -2.73
N THR A 153 1.80 -18.35 -1.55
CA THR A 153 2.22 -19.08 -0.36
C THR A 153 1.04 -19.45 0.54
N LYS A 154 1.23 -20.50 1.33
CA LYS A 154 0.37 -20.88 2.45
C LYS A 154 1.06 -20.71 3.80
N ASP A 155 2.33 -20.34 3.78
CA ASP A 155 3.11 -20.04 4.96
C ASP A 155 2.86 -18.57 5.32
N LEU A 156 1.76 -18.37 6.04
CA LEU A 156 1.18 -17.08 6.41
C LEU A 156 1.06 -16.99 7.93
N PHE A 157 1.38 -15.82 8.46
CA PHE A 157 1.30 -15.58 9.90
C PHE A 157 1.06 -14.11 10.22
N TRP A 158 0.35 -13.87 11.31
CA TRP A 158 0.20 -12.53 11.89
C TRP A 158 1.44 -12.18 12.69
N LEU A 159 1.86 -10.91 12.61
CA LEU A 159 2.82 -10.32 13.52
C LEU A 159 2.09 -9.71 14.71
N GLU A 160 2.28 -10.29 15.89
CA GLU A 160 1.87 -9.66 17.15
C GLU A 160 3.08 -9.04 17.83
N ALA A 161 2.97 -7.76 18.22
CA ALA A 161 3.93 -7.11 19.09
C ALA A 161 3.66 -7.54 20.55
N ALA A 162 4.39 -8.52 21.08
CA ALA A 162 4.15 -8.98 22.45
C ALA A 162 5.01 -8.24 23.48
N ALA A 163 4.36 -7.85 24.58
CA ALA A 163 5.03 -7.59 25.85
C ALA A 163 5.21 -8.87 26.71
N GLU A 164 4.45 -9.94 26.43
CA GLU A 164 4.61 -11.29 27.01
C GLU A 164 4.08 -12.33 26.02
N ARG A 165 4.83 -13.41 25.78
CA ARG A 165 4.48 -14.46 24.83
C ARG A 165 3.92 -15.68 25.55
N VAL A 166 2.78 -16.15 25.05
CA VAL A 166 2.11 -17.41 25.38
C VAL A 166 3.02 -18.59 25.02
N ASP A 167 3.09 -19.60 25.90
CA ASP A 167 4.05 -20.72 25.80
C ASP A 167 4.03 -21.41 24.43
N LEU A 168 5.19 -21.41 23.79
CA LEU A 168 5.45 -22.18 22.58
C LEU A 168 5.75 -23.64 22.95
N PRO A 169 5.21 -24.62 22.22
CA PRO A 169 5.56 -26.02 22.44
C PRO A 169 7.05 -26.27 22.19
N GLU A 170 7.67 -27.12 23.03
CA GLU A 170 9.08 -27.54 22.96
C GLU A 170 9.40 -28.08 21.55
N ASP A 171 9.94 -27.23 20.66
CA ASP A 171 10.79 -27.53 19.48
C ASP A 171 10.89 -26.38 18.43
N ASP A 172 10.39 -25.16 18.69
CA ASP A 172 10.41 -24.05 17.69
C ASP A 172 11.46 -22.94 17.97
N GLU A 173 12.66 -23.07 17.38
CA GLU A 173 13.70 -22.03 17.37
C GLU A 173 13.41 -20.92 16.32
N THR A 174 12.54 -19.93 16.59
CA THR A 174 12.45 -18.71 15.75
C THR A 174 11.97 -17.45 16.51
N SER A 175 12.58 -17.10 17.65
CA SER A 175 12.25 -15.86 18.36
C SER A 175 13.14 -14.67 17.94
N ASP A 176 12.72 -13.89 16.94
CA ASP A 176 13.34 -12.60 16.65
C ASP A 176 12.83 -11.56 17.68
N HIS A 177 13.64 -11.31 18.72
CA HIS A 177 13.37 -10.29 19.74
C HIS A 177 13.73 -8.91 19.21
N TRP A 178 12.88 -7.91 19.44
CA TRP A 178 13.13 -6.51 19.09
C TRP A 178 13.18 -5.65 20.35
N VAL A 179 14.00 -4.60 20.36
CA VAL A 179 14.06 -3.64 21.48
C VAL A 179 13.54 -2.31 20.97
N ASP A 180 12.49 -1.79 21.60
CA ASP A 180 11.91 -0.51 21.21
C ASP A 180 12.78 0.70 21.58
N GLU A 181 12.39 1.90 21.12
CA GLU A 181 13.11 3.14 21.40
C GLU A 181 13.22 3.46 22.92
N GLY A 182 12.37 2.85 23.75
CA GLY A 182 12.38 2.94 25.21
C GLY A 182 13.23 1.87 25.91
N GLY A 183 13.85 0.95 25.16
CA GLY A 183 14.65 -0.14 25.71
C GLY A 183 13.83 -1.35 26.18
N GLN A 184 12.53 -1.43 25.87
CA GLN A 184 11.69 -2.57 26.20
C GLN A 184 11.88 -3.67 25.15
N SER A 185 12.10 -4.91 25.62
CA SER A 185 12.14 -6.10 24.76
C SER A 185 10.72 -6.49 24.36
N ILE A 186 10.43 -6.41 23.07
CA ILE A 186 9.19 -6.86 22.45
C ILE A 186 9.46 -8.20 21.77
N GLN A 187 8.68 -9.21 22.12
CA GLN A 187 8.75 -10.49 21.45
C GLN A 187 7.77 -10.49 20.29
N ILE A 188 8.26 -10.60 19.06
CA ILE A 188 7.35 -10.69 17.90
C ILE A 188 6.90 -12.14 17.76
N VAL A 189 5.61 -12.38 17.97
CA VAL A 189 5.00 -13.70 17.81
C VAL A 189 4.48 -13.85 16.41
N ARG A 190 4.79 -15.00 15.78
CA ARG A 190 4.19 -15.41 14.52
C ARG A 190 3.05 -16.35 14.85
N VAL A 191 1.83 -15.93 14.53
CA VAL A 191 0.64 -16.76 14.70
C VAL A 191 0.25 -17.32 13.34
N PRO A 192 0.41 -18.63 13.07
CA PRO A 192 -0.02 -19.24 11.81
C PRO A 192 -1.49 -18.95 11.52
N THR A 193 -1.83 -18.74 10.25
CA THR A 193 -3.20 -18.42 9.85
C THR A 193 -3.52 -18.96 8.46
N ASP A 194 -4.80 -18.95 8.07
CA ASP A 194 -5.25 -19.36 6.75
C ASP A 194 -6.01 -18.25 6.00
N ILE A 195 -6.24 -18.48 4.70
CA ILE A 195 -6.85 -17.47 3.81
C ILE A 195 -8.27 -17.08 4.24
N ARG A 196 -9.02 -17.98 4.88
CA ARG A 196 -10.38 -17.70 5.34
C ARG A 196 -10.34 -16.77 6.54
N GLU A 197 -9.52 -17.08 7.54
CA GLU A 197 -9.32 -16.21 8.71
C GLU A 197 -8.84 -14.81 8.29
N ILE A 198 -7.90 -14.76 7.34
CA ILE A 198 -7.43 -13.51 6.74
C ILE A 198 -8.55 -12.73 6.07
N THR A 199 -9.38 -13.40 5.26
CA THR A 199 -10.52 -12.75 4.58
C THR A 199 -11.52 -12.19 5.58
N ASP A 200 -11.88 -12.97 6.60
CA ASP A 200 -12.86 -12.56 7.61
C ASP A 200 -12.32 -11.34 8.40
N TYR A 201 -11.05 -11.37 8.84
CA TYR A 201 -10.41 -10.25 9.55
C TYR A 201 -10.43 -8.93 8.76
N TYR A 202 -10.00 -8.94 7.50
CA TYR A 202 -9.97 -7.71 6.71
C TYR A 202 -11.36 -7.22 6.32
N ALA A 203 -12.36 -8.10 6.19
CA ALA A 203 -13.73 -7.68 5.95
C ALA A 203 -14.31 -6.88 7.12
N GLU A 204 -14.03 -7.30 8.36
CA GLU A 204 -14.41 -6.57 9.57
C GLU A 204 -13.69 -5.21 9.64
N LEU A 205 -12.37 -5.20 9.43
CA LEU A 205 -11.58 -3.96 9.43
C LEU A 205 -12.05 -2.94 8.38
N ILE A 206 -12.42 -3.39 7.18
CA ILE A 206 -12.98 -2.51 6.14
C ILE A 206 -14.32 -1.93 6.60
N ALA A 207 -15.20 -2.75 7.19
CA ALA A 207 -16.50 -2.29 7.67
C ALA A 207 -16.37 -1.20 8.74
N ASP A 208 -15.43 -1.35 9.67
CA ASP A 208 -15.15 -0.35 10.71
C ASP A 208 -14.64 0.97 10.09
N LEU A 209 -13.70 0.90 9.15
CA LEU A 209 -13.17 2.09 8.47
C LEU A 209 -14.23 2.85 7.66
N ASP A 210 -15.16 2.12 7.03
CA ASP A 210 -16.24 2.72 6.26
C ASP A 210 -17.28 3.40 7.17
N LEU A 211 -17.50 2.88 8.39
CA LEU A 211 -18.34 3.52 9.41
C LEU A 211 -17.72 4.83 9.91
N ASP A 212 -16.42 4.83 10.19
CA ASP A 212 -15.70 6.03 10.65
C ASP A 212 -15.74 7.15 9.59
N ALA A 213 -15.48 6.80 8.33
CA ALA A 213 -15.56 7.76 7.22
C ALA A 213 -16.96 8.35 7.03
N ALA A 214 -18.02 7.56 7.26
CA ALA A 214 -19.40 8.05 7.23
C ALA A 214 -19.72 8.97 8.42
N GLY A 215 -19.15 8.69 9.60
CA GLY A 215 -19.29 9.51 10.80
C GLY A 215 -18.63 10.89 10.67
N GLU A 216 -17.43 10.96 10.08
CA GLU A 216 -16.76 12.24 9.79
C GLU A 216 -17.57 13.11 8.82
N HIS A 217 -18.20 12.51 7.81
CA HIS A 217 -19.03 13.26 6.85
C HIS A 217 -20.30 13.84 7.50
N LEU A 218 -20.89 13.15 8.47
CA LEU A 218 -22.07 13.64 9.21
C LEU A 218 -21.77 14.82 10.14
N LEU A 219 -20.53 14.92 10.65
CA LEU A 219 -20.09 16.03 11.50
C LEU A 219 -19.64 17.26 10.70
N ALA A 220 -19.41 17.11 9.39
CA ALA A 220 -18.97 18.19 8.51
C ALA A 220 -20.12 19.02 7.91
N GLU A 221 -21.39 18.70 8.17
CA GLU A 221 -22.55 19.41 7.60
C GLU A 221 -23.24 20.42 8.56
N ASP A 222 -22.64 20.80 9.68
CA ASP A 222 -23.17 21.84 10.59
C ASP A 222 -22.17 23.02 10.77
N ASP A 223 -21.83 23.70 9.67
CA ASP A 223 -21.30 25.08 9.72
C ASP A 223 -22.39 26.09 9.29
N GLY A 224 -23.26 26.37 10.26
CA GLY A 224 -24.45 27.19 10.11
C GLY A 224 -24.29 28.44 9.23
N THR A 225 -25.18 28.55 8.24
CA THR A 225 -25.53 29.82 7.60
C THR A 225 -27.01 30.12 7.86
N ALA A 226 -27.22 31.25 8.54
CA ALA A 226 -28.38 31.85 9.22
C ALA A 226 -29.78 31.80 8.55
N PRO A 227 -30.87 31.99 9.34
CA PRO A 227 -32.07 32.60 8.81
C PRO A 227 -31.94 34.13 8.80
N ALA A 228 -32.29 34.72 7.66
CA ALA A 228 -32.56 36.14 7.50
C ALA A 228 -33.66 36.58 8.49
N THR A 229 -33.51 37.77 9.07
CA THR A 229 -34.62 38.45 9.76
C THR A 229 -35.18 39.51 8.82
N ASP A 230 -36.48 39.36 8.57
CA ASP A 230 -37.29 40.19 7.68
C ASP A 230 -37.37 41.66 8.16
N GLU A 231 -37.24 42.58 7.19
CA GLU A 231 -37.70 43.96 7.34
C GLU A 231 -39.23 43.96 7.47
N VAL A 232 -39.74 44.39 8.62
CA VAL A 232 -41.14 44.78 8.78
C VAL A 232 -41.24 46.29 8.63
N THR A 233 -41.86 46.71 7.54
CA THR A 233 -42.42 48.05 7.35
C THR A 233 -43.59 48.27 8.31
N GLU A 234 -43.49 49.26 9.20
CA GLU A 234 -44.67 49.82 9.87
C GLU A 234 -44.95 51.22 9.31
N ASP A 235 -46.02 51.28 8.52
CA ASP A 235 -46.76 52.49 8.15
C ASP A 235 -47.92 52.60 9.14
N ILE A 236 -47.92 53.64 10.00
CA ILE A 236 -49.09 54.03 10.78
C ILE A 236 -49.23 55.56 10.73
N SER A 237 -50.28 55.97 10.05
CA SER A 237 -50.89 57.29 10.04
C SER A 237 -51.18 57.86 11.44
N GLY A 238 -50.80 59.12 11.67
CA GLY A 238 -51.20 59.94 12.81
C GLY A 238 -50.58 61.32 12.78
#